data_AF-A0A158KMI1-F1
#
_entry.id   AF-A0A158KMI1-F1
#
_cell.length_a   1.000
_cell.length_b   1.000
_cell.length_c   1.000
_cell.angle_alpha   90.00
_cell.angle_beta   90.00
_cell.angle_gamma   90.00
#
_symmetry.space_group_name_H-M   'P 1'
#
loop_
_entity.id
_entity.type
_entity.pdbx_description
1 polymer ?
#
loop_
_entity_poly.entity_id
_entity_poly.type
_entity_poly.pdbx_seq_one_letter_code
_entity_poly.pdbx_strand_id
1 'polypeptide(L)'
;MSHDPLWFAQVALAALADIAFAGTLGAVLMLGWLSKEKAFATISPARFGWARARRVGIGGALLLALANLVSLWLQAASMSGVPVMEAGSSVWTVLTQTHAGIGWAIALAGSLLLVLATASGAPFGAGRLTLAALGAIVAAAGKASVGHAADAGAFSVAEIIQTVHLLATGVWGGVVITGALAVLPALGTSLARAFLIRITGRMSTVAVVAVVLVIATGAFNAFRGLGGAAGVLQESVWGQVLIVKAVLVGTALIFGALNRWSALPRLKRTASTVDAHTVTGVMRVEAVLMIGVFVAASVLSHSVPGFAFAG
;
A
#
# COMPACT_ATOMS: atom_id res chain seq x y z
N MET A 1 -16.47 21.27 -8.92
CA MET A 1 -15.95 20.40 -7.85
C MET A 1 -16.72 20.76 -6.59
N SER A 2 -17.60 19.90 -6.09
CA SER A 2 -18.29 20.18 -4.82
C SER A 2 -17.23 20.26 -3.72
N HIS A 3 -17.20 21.37 -3.00
CA HIS A 3 -16.35 21.55 -1.81
C HIS A 3 -16.96 20.76 -0.63
N ASP A 4 -17.17 19.46 -0.80
CA ASP A 4 -17.74 18.61 0.25
C ASP A 4 -16.61 18.21 1.22
N PRO A 5 -16.60 18.72 2.46
CA PRO A 5 -15.58 18.36 3.45
C PRO A 5 -15.55 16.86 3.74
N LEU A 6 -16.69 16.16 3.59
CA LEU A 6 -16.78 14.72 3.80
C LEU A 6 -15.99 13.96 2.74
N TRP A 7 -16.10 14.36 1.47
CA TRP A 7 -15.35 13.76 0.37
C TRP A 7 -13.83 13.90 0.59
N PHE A 8 -13.36 15.09 0.96
CA PHE A 8 -11.94 15.30 1.26
C PHE A 8 -11.47 14.43 2.43
N ALA A 9 -12.28 14.29 3.48
CA ALA A 9 -11.97 13.44 4.62
C ALA A 9 -11.87 11.95 4.20
N GLN A 10 -12.82 11.45 3.39
CA GLN A 10 -12.81 10.08 2.89
C GLN A 10 -11.57 9.81 2.03
N VAL A 11 -11.23 10.71 1.10
CA VAL A 11 -10.05 10.59 0.23
C VAL A 11 -8.76 10.61 1.04
N ALA A 12 -8.62 11.55 1.97
CA ALA A 12 -7.42 11.66 2.80
C ALA A 12 -7.23 10.40 3.68
N LEU A 13 -8.32 9.92 4.27
CA LEU A 13 -8.31 8.73 5.12
C LEU A 13 -8.01 7.46 4.31
N ALA A 14 -8.57 7.32 3.12
CA ALA A 14 -8.29 6.18 2.26
C ALA A 14 -6.83 6.18 1.76
N ALA A 15 -6.28 7.35 1.41
CA ALA A 15 -4.86 7.44 1.08
C ALA A 15 -3.97 7.06 2.26
N LEU A 16 -4.32 7.50 3.47
CA LEU A 16 -3.62 7.14 4.70
C LEU A 16 -3.71 5.64 4.98
N ALA A 17 -4.88 5.03 4.79
CA ALA A 17 -5.08 3.59 4.94
C ALA A 17 -4.24 2.79 3.94
N ASP A 18 -4.20 3.20 2.66
CA ASP A 18 -3.42 2.53 1.62
C ASP A 18 -1.91 2.61 1.90
N ILE A 19 -1.43 3.78 2.34
CA ILE A 19 -0.03 3.97 2.76
C ILE A 19 0.30 3.15 4.01
N ALA A 20 -0.62 3.09 4.99
CA ALA A 20 -0.45 2.29 6.20
C ALA A 20 -0.41 0.79 5.90
N PHE A 21 -1.29 0.32 5.01
CA PHE A 21 -1.31 -1.05 4.51
C PHE A 21 0.00 -1.39 3.81
N ALA A 22 0.42 -0.57 2.83
CA ALA A 22 1.69 -0.75 2.14
C ALA A 22 2.87 -0.76 3.12
N GLY A 23 2.97 0.25 3.99
CA GLY A 23 4.02 0.36 5.00
C GLY A 23 4.12 -0.89 5.88
N THR A 24 2.97 -1.45 6.28
CA THR A 24 2.87 -2.69 7.06
C THR A 24 3.40 -3.90 6.28
N LEU A 25 2.98 -4.09 5.02
CA LEU A 25 3.47 -5.20 4.19
C LEU A 25 4.97 -5.11 3.95
N GLY A 26 5.47 -3.90 3.65
CA GLY A 26 6.89 -3.62 3.54
C GLY A 26 7.64 -4.00 4.82
N ALA A 27 7.15 -3.56 5.98
CA ALA A 27 7.73 -3.88 7.27
C ALA A 27 7.76 -5.38 7.56
N VAL A 28 6.68 -6.11 7.28
CA VAL A 28 6.60 -7.57 7.45
C VAL A 28 7.67 -8.28 6.63
N LEU A 29 7.86 -7.90 5.36
CA LEU A 29 8.89 -8.48 4.50
C LEU A 29 10.30 -8.18 5.02
N MET A 30 10.56 -6.93 5.42
CA MET A 30 11.85 -6.53 6.01
C MET A 30 12.12 -7.30 7.31
N LEU A 31 11.13 -7.44 8.18
CA LEU A 31 11.22 -8.20 9.42
C LEU A 31 11.55 -9.68 9.14
N GLY A 32 10.91 -10.30 8.16
CA GLY A 32 11.20 -11.67 7.76
C GLY A 32 12.65 -11.82 7.27
N TRP A 33 13.11 -10.92 6.42
CA TRP A 33 14.47 -10.95 5.88
C TRP A 33 15.55 -10.68 6.94
N LEU A 34 15.35 -9.65 7.77
CA LEU A 34 16.28 -9.25 8.82
C LEU A 34 16.31 -10.29 9.96
N SER A 35 15.18 -10.91 10.29
CA SER A 35 15.14 -11.97 11.31
C SER A 35 15.89 -13.23 10.87
N LYS A 36 15.80 -13.61 9.59
CA LYS A 36 16.61 -14.72 9.02
C LYS A 36 18.12 -14.47 9.13
N GLU A 37 18.55 -13.21 9.09
CA GLU A 37 19.95 -12.82 9.25
C GLU A 37 20.33 -12.48 10.71
N LYS A 38 19.49 -12.86 11.67
CA LYS A 38 19.69 -12.61 13.11
C LYS A 38 19.91 -11.13 13.47
N ALA A 39 19.34 -10.21 12.69
CA ALA A 39 19.46 -8.77 12.92
C ALA A 39 18.88 -8.30 14.26
N PHE A 40 18.01 -9.11 14.88
CA PHE A 40 17.43 -8.83 16.20
C PHE A 40 18.45 -8.93 17.35
N ALA A 41 19.60 -9.58 17.14
CA ALA A 41 20.63 -9.71 18.17
C ALA A 41 21.18 -8.34 18.60
N THR A 42 21.49 -8.17 19.88
CA THR A 42 21.94 -6.90 20.48
C THR A 42 23.20 -6.34 19.83
N ILE A 43 24.12 -7.24 19.45
CA ILE A 43 25.40 -6.94 18.80
C ILE A 43 25.30 -6.76 17.27
N SER A 44 24.14 -7.01 16.67
CA SER A 44 24.02 -6.95 15.21
C SER A 44 24.08 -5.50 14.71
N PRO A 45 24.89 -5.20 13.68
CA PRO A 45 24.92 -3.86 13.09
C PRO A 45 23.61 -3.48 12.40
N ALA A 46 22.74 -4.46 12.12
CA ALA A 46 21.43 -4.25 11.49
C ALA A 46 20.26 -4.14 12.49
N ARG A 47 20.54 -4.14 13.80
CA ARG A 47 19.52 -4.10 14.86
C ARG A 47 18.59 -2.89 14.76
N PHE A 48 19.13 -1.72 14.46
CA PHE A 48 18.31 -0.52 14.30
C PHE A 48 17.37 -0.61 13.10
N GLY A 49 17.81 -1.21 11.99
CA GLY A 49 16.96 -1.49 10.83
C GLY A 49 15.81 -2.42 11.19
N TRP A 50 16.10 -3.50 11.94
CA TRP A 50 15.08 -4.43 12.43
C TRP A 50 14.08 -3.76 13.38
N ALA A 51 14.56 -2.95 14.34
CA ALA A 51 13.71 -2.24 15.28
C ALA A 51 12.80 -1.21 14.59
N ARG A 52 13.32 -0.49 13.58
CA ARG A 52 12.52 0.45 12.78
C ARG A 52 11.48 -0.27 11.92
N ALA A 53 11.84 -1.39 11.27
CA ALA A 53 10.88 -2.22 10.56
C ALA A 53 9.75 -2.68 11.50
N ARG A 54 10.08 -3.09 12.74
CA ARG A 54 9.07 -3.47 13.73
C ARG A 54 8.13 -2.32 14.07
N ARG A 55 8.66 -1.13 14.35
CA ARG A 55 7.85 0.06 14.68
C ARG A 55 6.92 0.46 13.54
N VAL A 56 7.42 0.44 12.29
CA VAL A 56 6.59 0.70 11.11
C VAL A 56 5.52 -0.37 10.94
N GLY A 57 5.86 -1.65 11.15
CA GLY A 57 4.91 -2.76 11.04
C GLY A 57 3.73 -2.64 12.01
N ILE A 58 4.00 -2.48 13.30
CA ILE A 58 2.92 -2.35 14.29
C ILE A 58 2.18 -1.02 14.18
N GLY A 59 2.91 0.08 13.96
CA GLY A 59 2.29 1.41 13.80
C GLY A 59 1.40 1.50 12.57
N GLY A 60 1.86 0.94 11.44
CA GLY A 60 1.07 0.85 10.21
C GLY A 60 -0.16 -0.03 10.36
N ALA A 61 -0.04 -1.19 11.02
CA ALA A 61 -1.17 -2.09 11.22
C ALA A 61 -2.26 -1.48 12.12
N LEU A 62 -1.85 -0.79 13.20
CA LEU A 62 -2.78 -0.05 14.07
C LEU A 62 -3.44 1.12 13.34
N LEU A 63 -2.66 1.87 12.56
CA LEU A 63 -3.17 2.99 11.77
C LEU A 63 -4.18 2.51 10.72
N LEU A 64 -3.91 1.39 10.05
CA LEU A 64 -4.84 0.78 9.10
C LEU A 64 -6.15 0.35 9.78
N ALA A 65 -6.06 -0.30 10.95
CA ALA A 65 -7.25 -0.72 11.70
C ALA A 65 -8.11 0.49 12.11
N LEU A 66 -7.47 1.55 12.61
CA LEU A 66 -8.15 2.80 12.95
C LEU A 66 -8.76 3.46 11.71
N ALA A 67 -8.02 3.50 10.59
CA ALA A 67 -8.51 4.09 9.35
C ALA A 67 -9.72 3.34 8.78
N ASN A 68 -9.76 2.01 8.89
CA ASN A 68 -10.91 1.20 8.48
C ASN A 68 -12.15 1.49 9.36
N LEU A 69 -11.97 1.64 10.68
CA LEU A 69 -13.06 2.02 11.58
C LEU A 69 -13.63 3.40 11.25
N VAL A 70 -12.76 4.39 11.05
CA VAL A 70 -13.18 5.74 10.69
C VAL A 70 -13.80 5.75 9.29
N SER A 71 -13.31 4.92 8.36
CA SER A 71 -13.89 4.85 7.01
C SER A 71 -15.31 4.28 7.02
N LEU A 72 -15.58 3.26 7.84
CA LEU A 72 -16.95 2.75 8.05
C LEU A 72 -17.87 3.86 8.60
N TRP A 73 -17.39 4.65 9.55
CA TRP A 73 -18.13 5.77 10.12
C TRP A 73 -18.46 6.84 9.06
N LEU A 74 -17.46 7.26 8.27
CA LEU A 74 -17.65 8.22 7.18
C LEU A 74 -18.56 7.67 6.08
N GLN A 75 -18.48 6.37 5.80
CA GLN A 75 -19.38 5.69 4.86
C GLN A 75 -20.82 5.72 5.37
N ALA A 76 -21.04 5.48 6.67
CA ALA A 76 -22.36 5.53 7.26
C ALA A 76 -22.99 6.93 7.21
N ALA A 77 -22.20 7.97 7.50
CA ALA A 77 -22.62 9.36 7.34
C ALA A 77 -23.06 9.65 5.89
N SER A 78 -22.22 9.26 4.93
CA SER A 78 -22.46 9.46 3.50
C SER A 78 -23.72 8.74 3.01
N MET A 79 -23.90 7.47 3.37
CA MET A 79 -25.05 6.66 2.92
C MET A 79 -26.37 7.09 3.57
N SER A 80 -26.31 7.63 4.79
CA SER A 80 -27.52 8.07 5.52
C SER A 80 -27.85 9.55 5.30
N GLY A 81 -26.98 10.31 4.64
CA GLY A 81 -27.18 11.75 4.41
C GLY A 81 -27.19 12.58 5.69
N VAL A 82 -26.59 12.08 6.78
CA VAL A 82 -26.55 12.75 8.08
C VAL A 82 -25.17 13.37 8.36
N PRO A 83 -25.08 14.40 9.21
CA PRO A 83 -23.80 14.95 9.65
C PRO A 83 -22.88 13.86 10.25
N VAL A 84 -21.57 14.02 10.10
CA VAL A 84 -20.57 13.03 10.56
C VAL A 84 -20.72 12.72 12.06
N MET A 85 -21.06 13.70 12.89
CA MET A 85 -21.22 13.47 14.35
C MET A 85 -22.47 12.64 14.70
N GLU A 86 -23.46 12.59 13.82
CA GLU A 86 -24.73 11.89 14.04
C GLU A 86 -24.76 10.49 13.40
N ALA A 87 -23.72 10.13 12.63
CA ALA A 87 -23.67 8.87 11.89
C ALA A 87 -23.76 7.61 12.76
N GLY A 88 -23.53 7.73 14.07
CA GLY A 88 -23.54 6.60 15.02
C GLY A 88 -24.82 5.77 15.00
N SER A 89 -25.99 6.39 14.83
CA SER A 89 -27.27 5.67 14.74
C SER A 89 -27.37 4.80 13.48
N SER A 90 -26.63 5.16 12.43
CA SER A 90 -26.65 4.47 11.13
C SER A 90 -25.56 3.43 10.97
N VAL A 91 -24.49 3.48 11.78
CA VAL A 91 -23.34 2.57 11.66
C VAL A 91 -23.77 1.11 11.74
N TRP A 92 -24.64 0.75 12.68
CA TRP A 92 -25.10 -0.64 12.84
C TRP A 92 -25.87 -1.13 11.61
N THR A 93 -26.80 -0.32 11.12
CA THR A 93 -27.58 -0.62 9.91
C THR A 93 -26.67 -0.78 8.70
N VAL A 94 -25.73 0.16 8.49
CA VAL A 94 -24.79 0.10 7.37
C VAL A 94 -23.89 -1.13 7.48
N LEU A 95 -23.35 -1.42 8.66
CA LEU A 95 -22.49 -2.58 8.91
C LEU A 95 -23.18 -3.91 8.61
N THR A 96 -24.45 -4.07 9.00
CA THR A 96 -25.16 -5.35 8.96
C THR A 96 -26.04 -5.55 7.73
N GLN A 97 -26.51 -4.47 7.11
CA GLN A 97 -27.48 -4.52 6.01
C GLN A 97 -26.91 -4.10 4.65
N THR A 98 -25.64 -3.74 4.57
CA THR A 98 -25.03 -3.30 3.31
C THR A 98 -23.79 -4.12 2.95
N HIS A 99 -23.58 -4.31 1.65
CA HIS A 99 -22.37 -4.95 1.12
C HIS A 99 -21.10 -4.19 1.54
N ALA A 100 -21.14 -2.86 1.49
CA ALA A 100 -20.04 -2.00 1.90
C ALA A 100 -19.69 -2.19 3.40
N GLY A 101 -20.70 -2.32 4.27
CA GLY A 101 -20.52 -2.61 5.69
C GLY A 101 -19.79 -3.93 5.94
N ILE A 102 -20.22 -4.99 5.25
CA ILE A 102 -19.55 -6.31 5.31
C ILE A 102 -18.10 -6.19 4.82
N GLY A 103 -17.86 -5.46 3.73
CA GLY A 103 -16.51 -5.22 3.21
C GLY A 103 -15.59 -4.53 4.23
N TRP A 104 -16.08 -3.49 4.90
CA TRP A 104 -15.33 -2.84 5.98
C TRP A 104 -15.07 -3.76 7.18
N ALA A 105 -16.02 -4.62 7.54
CA ALA A 105 -15.83 -5.61 8.61
C ALA A 105 -14.71 -6.61 8.26
N ILE A 106 -14.70 -7.09 7.01
CA ILE A 106 -13.63 -7.97 6.48
C ILE A 106 -12.30 -7.23 6.48
N ALA A 107 -12.27 -5.98 6.00
CA ALA A 107 -11.05 -5.16 5.97
C ALA A 107 -10.48 -4.94 7.39
N LEU A 108 -11.36 -4.67 8.36
CA LEU A 108 -11.00 -4.54 9.77
C LEU A 108 -10.44 -5.85 10.32
N ALA A 109 -11.11 -6.99 10.09
CA ALA A 109 -10.61 -8.30 10.52
C ALA A 109 -9.19 -8.58 9.99
N GLY A 110 -8.95 -8.31 8.71
CA GLY A 110 -7.61 -8.43 8.11
C GLY A 110 -6.57 -7.51 8.76
N SER A 111 -6.94 -6.27 9.07
CA SER A 111 -6.06 -5.33 9.77
C SER A 111 -5.73 -5.78 11.21
N LEU A 112 -6.68 -6.40 11.92
CA LEU A 112 -6.44 -6.96 13.25
C LEU A 112 -5.49 -8.17 13.19
N LEU A 113 -5.60 -9.02 12.16
CA LEU A 113 -4.63 -10.10 11.92
C LEU A 113 -3.22 -9.55 11.68
N LEU A 114 -3.09 -8.43 10.94
CA LEU A 114 -1.81 -7.74 10.75
C LEU A 114 -1.25 -7.16 12.08
N VAL A 115 -2.11 -6.61 12.93
CA VAL A 115 -1.73 -6.16 14.28
C VAL A 115 -1.20 -7.32 15.10
N LEU A 116 -1.91 -8.45 15.14
CA LEU A 116 -1.49 -9.66 15.86
C LEU A 116 -0.15 -10.20 15.33
N ALA A 117 0.03 -10.23 14.00
CA ALA A 117 1.28 -10.68 13.41
C ALA A 117 2.48 -9.78 13.75
N THR A 118 2.25 -8.47 13.92
CA THR A 118 3.32 -7.46 14.12
C THR A 118 3.55 -7.05 15.58
N ALA A 119 2.63 -7.37 16.50
CA ALA A 119 2.69 -6.95 17.90
C ALA A 119 3.92 -7.49 18.65
N SER A 120 4.29 -8.75 18.42
CA SER A 120 5.36 -9.41 19.16
C SER A 120 6.75 -8.78 18.90
N GLY A 121 7.52 -8.64 19.97
CA GLY A 121 8.95 -8.27 19.96
C GLY A 121 9.89 -9.43 19.66
N ALA A 122 9.38 -10.66 19.54
CA ALA A 122 10.19 -11.83 19.20
C ALA A 122 10.70 -11.75 17.74
N PRO A 123 11.71 -12.56 17.37
CA PRO A 123 12.11 -12.74 15.98
C PRO A 123 10.91 -13.09 15.09
N PHE A 124 10.91 -12.58 13.85
CA PHE A 124 9.80 -12.75 12.92
C PHE A 124 9.91 -14.11 12.21
N GLY A 125 9.19 -15.11 12.73
CA GLY A 125 9.18 -16.48 12.21
C GLY A 125 8.12 -16.75 11.13
N ALA A 126 8.13 -17.98 10.60
CA ALA A 126 7.24 -18.39 9.51
C ALA A 126 5.74 -18.28 9.87
N GLY A 127 5.33 -18.71 11.08
CA GLY A 127 3.92 -18.62 11.49
C GLY A 127 3.39 -17.18 11.51
N ARG A 128 4.20 -16.22 11.95
CA ARG A 128 3.84 -14.79 11.92
C ARG A 128 3.78 -14.24 10.49
N LEU A 129 4.65 -14.72 9.60
CA LEU A 129 4.60 -14.37 8.19
C LEU A 129 3.33 -14.91 7.52
N THR A 130 2.93 -16.15 7.82
CA THR A 130 1.67 -16.73 7.35
C THR A 130 0.48 -15.93 7.87
N LEU A 131 0.46 -15.59 9.16
CA LEU A 131 -0.60 -14.78 9.75
C LEU A 131 -0.69 -13.39 9.09
N ALA A 132 0.46 -12.75 8.84
CA ALA A 132 0.51 -11.47 8.15
C ALA A 132 0.03 -11.58 6.69
N ALA A 133 0.39 -12.66 5.98
CA ALA A 133 -0.08 -12.90 4.62
C ALA A 133 -1.60 -13.09 4.56
N LEU A 134 -2.16 -13.87 5.50
CA LEU A 134 -3.61 -14.03 5.64
C LEU A 134 -4.28 -12.69 5.96
N GLY A 135 -3.76 -11.94 6.93
CA GLY A 135 -4.26 -10.61 7.27
C GLY A 135 -4.22 -9.64 6.09
N ALA A 136 -3.16 -9.69 5.28
CA ALA A 136 -3.02 -8.87 4.08
C ALA A 136 -4.09 -9.22 3.03
N ILE A 137 -4.30 -10.51 2.76
CA ILE A 137 -5.30 -10.99 1.79
C ILE A 137 -6.70 -10.57 2.25
N VAL A 138 -7.04 -10.82 3.52
CA VAL A 138 -8.35 -10.47 4.08
C VAL A 138 -8.57 -8.95 4.05
N ALA A 139 -7.56 -8.15 4.43
CA ALA A 139 -7.66 -6.70 4.40
C ALA A 139 -7.87 -6.16 2.97
N ALA A 140 -7.10 -6.68 2.00
CA ALA A 140 -7.22 -6.29 0.60
C ALA A 140 -8.56 -6.70 -0.01
N ALA A 141 -9.05 -7.91 0.29
CA ALA A 141 -10.34 -8.39 -0.19
C ALA A 141 -11.50 -7.53 0.36
N GLY A 142 -11.49 -7.22 1.67
CA GLY A 142 -12.48 -6.33 2.27
C GLY A 142 -12.43 -4.91 1.70
N LYS A 143 -11.25 -4.39 1.34
CA LYS A 143 -11.14 -3.09 0.67
C LYS A 143 -11.66 -3.15 -0.78
N ALA A 144 -11.39 -4.24 -1.50
CA ALA A 144 -11.87 -4.44 -2.87
C ALA A 144 -13.40 -4.50 -2.94
N SER A 145 -14.06 -5.02 -1.89
CA SER A 145 -15.52 -5.19 -1.81
C SER A 145 -16.30 -3.91 -1.43
N VAL A 146 -15.60 -2.78 -1.22
CA VAL A 146 -16.23 -1.47 -0.93
C VAL A 146 -16.16 -0.50 -2.12
N GLY A 147 -15.21 -0.67 -3.03
CA GLY A 147 -15.03 0.23 -4.18
C GLY A 147 -15.79 -0.21 -5.43
N HIS A 148 -15.60 0.50 -6.54
CA HIS A 148 -16.22 0.23 -7.86
C HIS A 148 -16.04 -1.19 -8.40
N ALA A 149 -15.07 -1.95 -7.87
CA ALA A 149 -14.92 -3.36 -8.21
C ALA A 149 -16.08 -4.22 -7.70
N ALA A 150 -16.65 -3.85 -6.54
CA ALA A 150 -17.80 -4.50 -5.93
C ALA A 150 -19.08 -4.39 -6.75
N ASP A 151 -19.19 -3.38 -7.63
CA ASP A 151 -20.34 -3.20 -8.53
C ASP A 151 -20.52 -4.38 -9.51
N ALA A 152 -19.47 -5.16 -9.76
CA ALA A 152 -19.54 -6.39 -10.55
C ALA A 152 -20.03 -7.61 -9.75
N GLY A 153 -20.33 -7.44 -8.46
CA GLY A 153 -20.77 -8.49 -7.53
C GLY A 153 -19.63 -9.12 -6.73
N ALA A 154 -20.02 -9.76 -5.63
CA ALA A 154 -19.11 -10.49 -4.74
C ALA A 154 -18.46 -11.68 -5.46
N PHE A 155 -17.17 -11.89 -5.21
CA PHE A 155 -16.30 -12.88 -5.84
C PHE A 155 -16.19 -12.76 -7.37
N SER A 156 -16.56 -11.60 -7.93
CA SER A 156 -16.40 -11.35 -9.35
C SER A 156 -14.93 -11.29 -9.75
N VAL A 157 -14.65 -11.51 -11.05
CA VAL A 157 -13.29 -11.36 -11.60
C VAL A 157 -12.73 -9.96 -11.32
N ALA A 158 -13.57 -8.92 -11.36
CA ALA A 158 -13.15 -7.54 -11.06
C ALA A 158 -12.72 -7.37 -9.60
N GLU A 159 -13.45 -7.95 -8.65
CA GLU A 159 -13.10 -7.89 -7.22
C GLU A 159 -11.83 -8.68 -6.92
N ILE A 160 -11.66 -9.87 -7.52
CA ILE A 160 -10.43 -10.68 -7.39
C ILE A 160 -9.23 -9.92 -7.95
N ILE A 161 -9.35 -9.35 -9.15
CA ILE A 161 -8.27 -8.57 -9.78
C ILE A 161 -7.95 -7.33 -8.95
N GLN A 162 -8.96 -6.65 -8.41
CA GLN A 162 -8.75 -5.51 -7.52
C GLN A 162 -8.04 -5.92 -6.22
N THR A 163 -8.40 -7.06 -5.64
CA THR A 163 -7.71 -7.61 -4.45
C THR A 163 -6.23 -7.87 -4.76
N VAL A 164 -5.93 -8.52 -5.89
CA VAL A 164 -4.55 -8.77 -6.33
C VAL A 164 -3.82 -7.44 -6.59
N HIS A 165 -4.49 -6.45 -7.18
CA HIS A 165 -3.92 -5.12 -7.42
C HIS A 165 -3.54 -4.43 -6.11
N LEU A 166 -4.41 -4.44 -5.10
CA LEU A 166 -4.14 -3.86 -3.78
C LEU A 166 -2.98 -4.56 -3.07
N LEU A 167 -2.92 -5.89 -3.13
CA LEU A 167 -1.79 -6.66 -2.59
C LEU A 167 -0.48 -6.32 -3.30
N ALA A 168 -0.49 -6.30 -4.63
CA ALA A 168 0.71 -6.06 -5.44
C ALA A 168 1.23 -4.62 -5.25
N THR A 169 0.33 -3.62 -5.27
CA THR A 169 0.68 -2.22 -4.99
C THR A 169 1.14 -2.03 -3.55
N GLY A 170 0.49 -2.68 -2.58
CA GLY A 170 0.90 -2.67 -1.18
C GLY A 170 2.29 -3.27 -0.96
N VAL A 171 2.62 -4.39 -1.64
CA VAL A 171 3.96 -5.00 -1.58
C VAL A 171 5.02 -4.12 -2.24
N TRP A 172 4.77 -3.65 -3.48
CA TRP A 172 5.73 -2.79 -4.18
C TRP A 172 5.95 -1.48 -3.43
N GLY A 173 4.88 -0.73 -3.18
CA GLY A 173 4.94 0.54 -2.46
C GLY A 173 5.47 0.39 -1.05
N GLY A 174 5.09 -0.69 -0.36
CA GLY A 174 5.54 -0.99 1.00
C GLY A 174 7.02 -1.23 1.10
N VAL A 175 7.56 -2.09 0.23
CA VAL A 175 9.00 -2.37 0.19
C VAL A 175 9.79 -1.09 -0.12
N VAL A 176 9.26 -0.22 -1.00
CA VAL A 176 9.88 1.05 -1.35
C VAL A 176 9.83 2.05 -0.19
N ILE A 177 8.64 2.35 0.33
CA ILE A 177 8.42 3.35 1.38
C ILE A 177 9.11 2.93 2.68
N THR A 178 8.84 1.72 3.18
CA THR A 178 9.43 1.25 4.44
C THR A 178 10.95 1.04 4.30
N GLY A 179 11.39 0.54 3.14
CA GLY A 179 12.81 0.41 2.83
C GLY A 179 13.53 1.76 2.87
N ALA A 180 13.10 2.71 2.05
CA ALA A 180 13.79 3.99 1.86
C ALA A 180 13.72 4.93 3.07
N LEU A 181 12.58 4.97 3.76
CA LEU A 181 12.33 5.95 4.82
C LEU A 181 12.73 5.43 6.21
N ALA A 182 12.61 4.11 6.46
CA ALA A 182 12.85 3.56 7.79
C ALA A 182 14.08 2.66 7.86
N VAL A 183 14.17 1.64 7.00
CA VAL A 183 15.11 0.53 7.16
C VAL A 183 16.49 0.85 6.59
N LEU A 184 16.61 1.18 5.30
CA LEU A 184 17.90 1.40 4.64
C LEU A 184 18.72 2.54 5.27
N PRO A 185 18.13 3.67 5.71
CA PRO A 185 18.89 4.70 6.43
C PRO A 185 19.56 4.18 7.71
N ALA A 186 18.96 3.20 8.38
CA ALA A 186 19.53 2.57 9.58
C ALA A 186 20.60 1.50 9.26
N LEU A 187 20.77 1.14 7.99
CA LEU A 187 21.80 0.21 7.51
C LEU A 187 22.95 0.94 6.78
N GLY A 188 23.00 2.28 6.84
CA GLY A 188 23.96 3.09 6.10
C GLY A 188 25.42 2.98 6.59
N THR A 189 25.64 2.46 7.80
CA THR A 189 26.97 2.30 8.39
C THR A 189 27.83 1.31 7.62
N SER A 190 29.16 1.44 7.70
CA SER A 190 30.10 0.51 7.07
C SER A 190 29.90 -0.93 7.59
N LEU A 191 29.67 -1.09 8.90
CA LEU A 191 29.42 -2.39 9.54
C LEU A 191 28.13 -3.06 9.06
N ALA A 192 27.11 -2.29 8.67
CA ALA A 192 25.83 -2.81 8.16
C ALA A 192 25.78 -2.93 6.64
N ARG A 193 26.86 -2.58 5.91
CA ARG A 193 26.88 -2.49 4.45
C ARG A 193 26.45 -3.78 3.75
N ALA A 194 26.88 -4.92 4.27
CA ALA A 194 26.51 -6.23 3.73
C ALA A 194 25.00 -6.50 3.86
N PHE A 195 24.37 -6.08 4.98
CA PHE A 195 22.91 -6.15 5.14
C PHE A 195 22.21 -5.23 4.15
N LEU A 196 22.67 -3.98 4.02
CA LEU A 196 22.10 -3.03 3.07
C LEU A 196 22.07 -3.61 1.65
N ILE A 197 23.19 -4.18 1.18
CA ILE A 197 23.30 -4.79 -0.15
C ILE A 197 22.32 -5.96 -0.32
N ARG A 198 22.29 -6.90 0.64
CA ARG A 198 21.41 -8.09 0.55
C ARG A 198 19.93 -7.72 0.64
N ILE A 199 19.57 -6.84 1.57
CA ILE A 199 18.19 -6.38 1.76
C ILE A 199 17.73 -5.61 0.51
N THR A 200 18.51 -4.65 0.01
CA THR A 200 18.18 -3.93 -1.24
C THR A 200 18.06 -4.89 -2.44
N GLY A 201 18.89 -5.93 -2.51
CA GLY A 201 18.77 -6.99 -3.52
C GLY A 201 17.44 -7.74 -3.45
N ARG A 202 17.02 -8.19 -2.25
CA ARG A 202 15.73 -8.86 -2.04
C ARG A 202 14.55 -7.93 -2.35
N MET A 203 14.65 -6.68 -1.94
CA MET A 203 13.68 -5.63 -2.22
C MET A 203 13.48 -5.46 -3.72
N SER A 204 14.58 -5.35 -4.48
CA SER A 204 14.52 -5.21 -5.94
C SER A 204 13.88 -6.42 -6.62
N THR A 205 14.18 -7.65 -6.18
CA THR A 205 13.54 -8.85 -6.74
C THR A 205 12.04 -8.88 -6.47
N VAL A 206 11.61 -8.62 -5.24
CA VAL A 206 10.18 -8.60 -4.89
C VAL A 206 9.46 -7.45 -5.60
N ALA A 207 10.08 -6.28 -5.71
CA ALA A 207 9.51 -5.14 -6.41
C ALA A 207 9.24 -5.45 -7.88
N VAL A 208 10.15 -6.15 -8.59
CA VAL A 208 9.92 -6.55 -9.98
C VAL A 208 8.70 -7.46 -10.13
N VAL A 209 8.58 -8.49 -9.28
CA VAL A 209 7.42 -9.40 -9.31
C VAL A 209 6.12 -8.63 -9.04
N ALA A 210 6.13 -7.76 -8.02
CA ALA A 210 4.97 -6.94 -7.68
C ALA A 210 4.60 -5.97 -8.81
N VAL A 211 5.57 -5.30 -9.44
CA VAL A 211 5.36 -4.38 -10.57
C VAL A 211 4.67 -5.08 -11.74
N VAL A 212 5.09 -6.30 -12.10
CA VAL A 212 4.44 -7.06 -13.19
C VAL A 212 2.95 -7.26 -12.89
N LEU A 213 2.62 -7.66 -11.66
CA LEU A 213 1.23 -7.82 -11.22
C LEU A 213 0.49 -6.48 -11.21
N VAL A 214 1.12 -5.40 -10.74
CA VAL A 214 0.52 -4.05 -10.72
C VAL A 214 0.18 -3.57 -12.12
N ILE A 215 1.08 -3.76 -13.09
CA ILE A 215 0.85 -3.36 -14.49
C ILE A 215 -0.29 -4.17 -15.09
N ALA A 216 -0.26 -5.51 -14.96
CA ALA A 216 -1.29 -6.38 -15.52
C ALA A 216 -2.69 -6.08 -14.94
N THR A 217 -2.80 -6.05 -13.61
CA THR A 217 -4.08 -5.78 -12.92
C THR A 217 -4.52 -4.32 -13.08
N GLY A 218 -3.58 -3.37 -13.09
CA GLY A 218 -3.86 -1.95 -13.30
C GLY A 218 -4.38 -1.66 -14.70
N ALA A 219 -3.83 -2.32 -15.73
CA ALA A 219 -4.32 -2.21 -17.10
C ALA A 219 -5.76 -2.75 -17.22
N PHE A 220 -6.06 -3.89 -16.60
CA PHE A 220 -7.42 -4.43 -16.55
C PHE A 220 -8.39 -3.45 -15.87
N ASN A 221 -8.03 -2.94 -14.70
CA ASN A 221 -8.86 -1.98 -13.96
C ASN A 221 -9.08 -0.67 -14.72
N ALA A 222 -8.05 -0.17 -15.42
CA ALA A 222 -8.14 1.01 -16.26
C ALA A 222 -9.07 0.77 -17.47
N PHE A 223 -8.92 -0.37 -18.16
CA PHE A 223 -9.79 -0.73 -19.27
C PHE A 223 -11.26 -0.82 -18.85
N ARG A 224 -11.53 -1.49 -17.73
CA ARG A 224 -12.88 -1.59 -17.17
C ARG A 224 -13.42 -0.21 -16.74
N GLY A 225 -12.56 0.61 -16.13
CA GLY A 225 -12.91 1.96 -15.70
C GLY A 225 -13.24 2.92 -16.84
N LEU A 226 -12.67 2.71 -18.03
CA LEU A 226 -12.92 3.51 -19.24
C LEU A 226 -14.24 3.17 -19.94
N GLY A 227 -14.81 1.98 -19.72
CA GLY A 227 -16.05 1.57 -20.38
C GLY A 227 -16.00 1.50 -21.91
N GLY A 228 -14.80 1.44 -22.50
CA GLY A 228 -14.60 1.35 -23.96
C GLY A 228 -14.48 2.68 -24.71
N ALA A 229 -14.63 3.84 -24.04
CA ALA A 229 -14.53 5.15 -24.68
C ALA A 229 -13.22 5.87 -24.30
N ALA A 230 -12.30 6.01 -25.26
CA ALA A 230 -11.01 6.66 -25.00
C ALA A 230 -11.12 8.16 -24.67
N GLY A 231 -12.18 8.85 -25.14
CA GLY A 231 -12.44 10.27 -24.85
C GLY A 231 -12.60 10.57 -23.36
N VAL A 232 -13.06 9.58 -22.58
CA VAL A 232 -13.20 9.65 -21.11
C VAL A 232 -11.89 10.03 -20.41
N LEU A 233 -10.73 9.69 -21.00
CA LEU A 233 -9.42 10.07 -20.44
C LEU A 233 -9.22 11.58 -20.35
N GLN A 234 -9.73 12.32 -21.34
CA GLN A 234 -9.53 13.77 -21.43
C GLN A 234 -10.72 14.54 -20.84
N GLU A 235 -11.93 14.00 -21.02
CA GLU A 235 -13.19 14.66 -20.70
C GLU A 235 -13.62 14.50 -19.23
N SER A 236 -13.16 13.45 -18.54
CA SER A 236 -13.55 13.18 -17.15
C SER A 236 -12.43 13.47 -16.15
N VAL A 237 -12.82 13.94 -14.96
CA VAL A 237 -11.89 14.09 -13.82
C VAL A 237 -11.23 12.76 -13.48
N TRP A 238 -11.98 11.65 -13.54
CA TRP A 238 -11.44 10.31 -13.32
C TRP A 238 -10.32 9.96 -14.31
N GLY A 239 -10.51 10.26 -15.60
CA GLY A 239 -9.52 10.06 -16.65
C GLY A 239 -8.25 10.87 -16.43
N GLN A 240 -8.39 12.15 -16.07
CA GLN A 240 -7.27 13.03 -15.77
C GLN A 240 -6.45 12.55 -14.57
N VAL A 241 -7.11 12.13 -13.48
CA VAL A 241 -6.42 11.56 -12.31
C VAL A 241 -5.74 10.24 -12.64
N LEU A 242 -6.32 9.42 -13.53
CA LEU A 242 -5.70 8.18 -14.02
C LEU A 242 -4.40 8.47 -14.79
N ILE A 243 -4.40 9.51 -15.64
CA ILE A 243 -3.19 9.97 -16.34
C ILE A 243 -2.12 10.41 -15.33
N VAL A 244 -2.48 11.23 -14.34
CA VAL A 244 -1.54 11.67 -13.29
C VAL A 244 -0.95 10.45 -12.56
N LYS A 245 -1.79 9.49 -12.17
CA LYS A 245 -1.34 8.25 -11.53
C LYS A 245 -0.38 7.46 -12.45
N ALA A 246 -0.68 7.35 -13.73
CA ALA A 246 0.16 6.65 -14.70
C ALA A 246 1.53 7.33 -14.88
N VAL A 247 1.57 8.67 -14.93
CA VAL A 247 2.83 9.44 -15.00
C VAL A 247 3.67 9.25 -13.73
N LEU A 248 3.04 9.28 -12.56
CA LEU A 248 3.73 9.02 -11.28
C LEU A 248 4.31 7.60 -11.23
N VAL A 249 3.53 6.60 -11.65
CA VAL A 249 3.97 5.20 -11.75
C VAL A 249 5.14 5.08 -12.74
N GLY A 250 5.02 5.65 -13.93
CA GLY A 250 6.08 5.63 -14.95
C GLY A 250 7.38 6.27 -14.43
N THR A 251 7.27 7.40 -13.74
CA THR A 251 8.41 8.06 -13.12
C THR A 251 9.04 7.22 -12.01
N ALA A 252 8.22 6.60 -11.16
CA ALA A 252 8.69 5.68 -10.12
C ALA A 252 9.43 4.47 -10.73
N LEU A 253 8.94 3.92 -11.84
CA LEU A 253 9.60 2.84 -12.57
C LEU A 253 10.96 3.25 -13.13
N ILE A 254 11.11 4.49 -13.63
CA ILE A 254 12.39 5.02 -14.09
C ILE A 254 13.39 5.06 -12.92
N PHE A 255 13.00 5.58 -11.75
CA PHE A 255 13.87 5.59 -10.57
C PHE A 255 14.18 4.18 -10.05
N GLY A 256 13.20 3.28 -10.05
CA GLY A 256 13.40 1.87 -9.70
C GLY A 256 14.38 1.16 -10.64
N ALA A 257 14.29 1.44 -11.94
CA ALA A 257 15.22 0.97 -12.97
C ALA A 257 16.64 1.52 -12.77
N LEU A 258 16.78 2.83 -12.54
CA LEU A 258 18.07 3.45 -12.21
C LEU A 258 18.69 2.82 -10.96
N ASN A 259 17.87 2.56 -9.93
CA ASN A 259 18.33 1.91 -8.71
C ASN A 259 18.79 0.47 -8.97
N ARG A 260 18.02 -0.31 -9.74
CA ARG A 260 18.30 -1.72 -10.04
C ARG A 260 19.50 -1.94 -10.96
N TRP A 261 19.63 -1.13 -12.01
CA TRP A 261 20.62 -1.35 -13.08
C TRP A 261 21.86 -0.46 -12.96
N SER A 262 21.80 0.65 -12.22
CA SER A 262 22.95 1.55 -12.05
C SER A 262 23.43 1.61 -10.60
N ALA A 263 22.59 2.07 -9.66
CA ALA A 263 23.04 2.35 -8.30
C ALA A 263 23.39 1.07 -7.50
N LEU A 264 22.53 0.05 -7.54
CA LEU A 264 22.74 -1.20 -6.79
C LEU A 264 23.94 -2.02 -7.30
N PRO A 265 24.17 -2.21 -8.62
CA PRO A 265 25.37 -2.89 -9.10
C PRO A 265 26.66 -2.15 -8.73
N ARG A 266 26.67 -0.81 -8.79
CA ARG A 266 27.81 0.00 -8.34
C ARG A 266 28.10 -0.22 -6.86
N LEU A 267 27.06 -0.15 -6.02
CA LEU A 267 27.18 -0.42 -4.59
C LEU A 267 27.71 -1.83 -4.30
N LYS A 268 27.28 -2.84 -5.05
CA LYS A 268 27.79 -4.22 -4.90
C LYS A 268 29.28 -4.33 -5.21
N ARG A 269 29.78 -3.57 -6.18
CA ARG A 269 31.18 -3.58 -6.60
C ARG A 269 32.09 -2.82 -5.63
N THR A 270 31.67 -1.63 -5.21
CA THR A 270 32.54 -0.72 -4.43
C THR A 270 32.35 -0.89 -2.93
N ALA A 271 31.18 -1.34 -2.49
CA ALA A 271 30.72 -1.28 -1.11
C ALA A 271 30.98 0.10 -0.46
N SER A 272 30.95 1.20 -1.24
CA SER A 272 31.32 2.55 -0.79
C SER A 272 30.15 3.28 -0.13
N THR A 273 30.46 4.19 0.80
CA THR A 273 29.42 4.97 1.51
C THR A 273 28.69 5.92 0.57
N VAL A 274 29.38 6.47 -0.43
CA VAL A 274 28.78 7.31 -1.47
C VAL A 274 27.73 6.54 -2.28
N ASP A 275 28.05 5.32 -2.72
CA ASP A 275 27.10 4.50 -3.47
C ASP A 275 25.92 4.04 -2.60
N ALA A 276 26.14 3.81 -1.29
CA ALA A 276 25.07 3.48 -0.35
C ALA A 276 24.07 4.64 -0.17
N HIS A 277 24.58 5.87 -0.09
CA HIS A 277 23.74 7.08 -0.09
C HIS A 277 23.02 7.28 -1.41
N THR A 278 23.66 6.97 -2.54
CA THR A 278 23.04 7.07 -3.88
C THR A 278 21.83 6.13 -3.99
N VAL A 279 22.00 4.85 -3.63
CA VAL A 279 20.90 3.86 -3.60
C VAL A 279 19.75 4.34 -2.71
N THR A 280 20.08 4.79 -1.49
CA THR A 280 19.05 5.24 -0.54
C THR A 280 18.35 6.52 -1.00
N GLY A 281 19.09 7.46 -1.60
CA GLY A 281 18.56 8.73 -2.11
C GLY A 281 17.61 8.54 -3.29
N VAL A 282 18.00 7.74 -4.29
CA VAL A 282 17.13 7.38 -5.43
C VAL A 282 15.85 6.71 -4.92
N MET A 283 15.98 5.78 -3.97
CA MET A 283 14.83 5.08 -3.42
C MET A 283 13.89 5.98 -2.61
N ARG A 284 14.40 7.06 -1.99
CA ARG A 284 13.55 8.06 -1.31
C ARG A 284 12.70 8.84 -2.30
N VAL A 285 13.25 9.19 -3.46
CA VAL A 285 12.47 9.82 -4.54
C VAL A 285 11.37 8.86 -5.01
N GLU A 286 11.72 7.59 -5.23
CA GLU A 286 10.74 6.53 -5.56
C GLU A 286 9.64 6.43 -4.48
N ALA A 287 9.99 6.49 -3.20
CA ALA A 287 9.03 6.44 -2.09
C ALA A 287 8.06 7.63 -2.07
N VAL A 288 8.53 8.85 -2.35
CA VAL A 288 7.68 10.04 -2.45
C VAL A 288 6.72 9.91 -3.63
N LEU A 289 7.19 9.40 -4.77
CA LEU A 289 6.34 9.12 -5.93
C LEU A 289 5.27 8.06 -5.58
N MET A 290 5.64 6.98 -4.89
CA MET A 290 4.68 5.95 -4.45
C MET A 290 3.61 6.50 -3.49
N ILE A 291 3.96 7.41 -2.59
CA ILE A 291 2.98 8.12 -1.75
C ILE A 291 2.01 8.90 -2.64
N GLY A 292 2.52 9.64 -3.63
CA GLY A 292 1.68 10.32 -4.62
C GLY A 292 0.77 9.39 -5.40
N VAL A 293 1.25 8.18 -5.77
CA VAL A 293 0.44 7.15 -6.45
C VAL A 293 -0.72 6.68 -5.56
N PHE A 294 -0.50 6.47 -4.25
CA PHE A 294 -1.57 6.11 -3.32
C PHE A 294 -2.60 7.24 -3.13
N VAL A 295 -2.14 8.50 -3.05
CA VAL A 295 -3.05 9.66 -3.01
C VAL A 295 -3.91 9.72 -4.28
N ALA A 296 -3.30 9.61 -5.46
CA ALA A 296 -4.03 9.60 -6.73
C ALA A 296 -4.98 8.40 -6.85
N ALA A 297 -4.59 7.23 -6.35
CA ALA A 297 -5.43 6.04 -6.31
C ALA A 297 -6.66 6.24 -5.41
N SER A 298 -6.48 6.89 -4.26
CA SER A 298 -7.59 7.23 -3.35
C SER A 298 -8.58 8.19 -4.02
N VAL A 299 -8.08 9.23 -4.69
CA VAL A 299 -8.92 10.16 -5.47
C VAL A 299 -9.71 9.41 -6.55
N LEU A 300 -9.08 8.52 -7.30
CA LEU A 300 -9.76 7.68 -8.32
C LEU A 300 -10.86 6.82 -7.71
N SER A 301 -10.61 6.21 -6.56
CA SER A 301 -11.56 5.34 -5.87
C SER A 301 -12.82 6.09 -5.39
N HIS A 302 -12.73 7.39 -5.14
CA HIS A 302 -13.84 8.25 -4.69
C HIS A 302 -14.33 9.20 -5.78
N SER A 303 -13.88 9.02 -7.02
CA SER A 303 -14.38 9.75 -8.19
C SER A 303 -15.42 8.90 -8.91
N VAL A 304 -16.36 9.57 -9.61
CA VAL A 304 -17.30 8.91 -10.51
C VAL A 304 -16.51 8.18 -11.60
N PRO A 305 -16.71 6.87 -11.80
CA PRO A 305 -15.97 6.11 -12.81
C PRO A 305 -16.19 6.66 -14.21
N GLY A 306 -15.15 6.53 -15.04
CA GLY A 306 -15.20 6.96 -16.44
C GLY A 306 -16.35 6.34 -17.25
N PHE A 307 -16.63 5.05 -17.03
CA PHE A 307 -17.72 4.34 -17.72
C PHE A 307 -19.11 4.93 -17.46
N ALA A 308 -19.31 5.66 -16.35
CA ALA A 308 -20.59 6.29 -16.05
C ALA A 308 -20.88 7.52 -16.94
N PHE A 309 -19.86 8.03 -17.66
CA PHE A 309 -19.99 9.10 -18.65
C PHE A 309 -20.32 8.60 -20.06
N ALA A 310 -20.25 7.28 -20.29
CA ALA A 310 -20.52 6.67 -21.59
C ALA A 310 -22.00 6.29 -21.79
N GLY A 311 -22.87 6.66 -20.85
CA GLY A 311 -24.32 6.40 -20.85
C GLY A 311 -25.15 7.67 -21.02
#